data_AF-A0AAW1P144-F1
#
_entry.id   AF-A0AAW1P144-F1
#
_cell.length_a   1.000
_cell.length_b   1.000
_cell.length_c   1.000
_cell.angle_alpha   90.00
_cell.angle_beta   90.00
_cell.angle_gamma   90.00
#
_symmetry.space_group_name_H-M   'P 1'
#
loop_
_entity.id
_entity.type
_entity.pdbx_description
1 polymer ?
#
loop_
_entity_poly.entity_id
_entity_poly.type
_entity_poly.pdbx_seq_one_letter_code
_entity_poly.pdbx_strand_id
1 'polypeptide(L)'
;MTLVYFHSGKGFKSEAAVSQLPEDMQATVHKLPARKAVASAGDVVEGGERYLFHRASAVGGLSGSPLRVVDRPQLLVGIHLGLNESGPLTAFNVGVRVNHPLFVVAYVRSVLPRLVKAQDDHWRRPYMKPALAAYLAHHQRLLVEHDLWEPLAAEVASRWSE
;
A
#
# COMPACT_ATOMS: atom_id res chain seq x y z
N MET A 1 -0.06 -16.11 2.41
CA MET A 1 -0.05 -15.00 1.43
C MET A 1 1.37 -14.48 1.34
N THR A 2 1.97 -14.43 0.15
CA THR A 2 3.31 -13.87 -0.04
C THR A 2 3.19 -12.37 -0.35
N LEU A 3 3.96 -11.55 0.37
CA LEU A 3 4.07 -10.12 0.13
C LEU A 3 5.35 -9.79 -0.62
N VAL A 4 5.27 -8.80 -1.50
CA VAL A 4 6.41 -8.08 -2.04
C VAL A 4 6.23 -6.62 -1.70
N TYR A 5 7.33 -5.97 -1.34
CA TYR A 5 7.40 -4.51 -1.30
C TYR A 5 8.48 -4.02 -2.27
N PHE A 6 8.22 -2.87 -2.90
CA PHE A 6 9.12 -2.21 -3.84
C PHE A 6 9.67 -0.96 -3.18
N HIS A 7 10.97 -0.70 -3.30
CA HIS A 7 11.60 0.44 -2.65
C HIS A 7 12.70 1.02 -3.52
N SER A 8 12.74 2.35 -3.63
CA SER A 8 13.87 3.12 -4.15
C SER A 8 14.74 3.54 -2.96
N GLY A 9 15.86 2.86 -2.73
CA GLY A 9 16.68 3.12 -1.54
C GLY A 9 18.00 2.37 -1.55
N LYS A 10 18.99 2.86 -0.80
CA LYS A 10 20.41 2.52 -0.97
C LYS A 10 20.82 1.05 -0.63
N GLY A 11 20.25 0.01 -1.25
CA GLY A 11 21.06 -1.10 -1.78
C GLY A 11 20.76 -2.46 -1.17
N PHE A 12 20.05 -3.27 -1.94
CA PHE A 12 19.90 -4.71 -1.70
C PHE A 12 19.27 -5.35 -2.94
N LYS A 13 19.99 -5.68 -4.02
CA LYS A 13 19.33 -6.45 -5.11
C LYS A 13 19.20 -7.90 -4.66
N SER A 14 18.01 -8.34 -4.26
CA SER A 14 17.72 -9.76 -4.19
C SER A 14 17.27 -10.22 -5.58
N GLU A 15 18.20 -10.67 -6.43
CA GLU A 15 17.86 -11.25 -7.75
C GLU A 15 16.89 -12.44 -7.60
N ALA A 16 16.97 -13.17 -6.50
CA ALA A 16 16.07 -14.26 -6.15
C ALA A 16 14.62 -13.80 -5.86
N ALA A 17 14.41 -12.58 -5.39
CA ALA A 17 13.06 -12.04 -5.19
C ALA A 17 12.46 -11.50 -6.50
N VAL A 18 13.29 -10.98 -7.40
CA VAL A 18 12.84 -10.49 -8.72
C VAL A 18 12.43 -11.65 -9.62
N SER A 19 13.16 -12.77 -9.61
CA SER A 19 12.84 -13.95 -10.43
C SER A 19 11.52 -14.65 -10.03
N GLN A 20 11.01 -14.37 -8.83
CA GLN A 20 9.71 -14.88 -8.36
C GLN A 20 8.54 -13.96 -8.73
N LEU A 21 8.80 -12.80 -9.35
CA LEU A 21 7.75 -11.90 -9.82
C LEU A 21 7.23 -12.33 -11.19
N PRO A 22 5.96 -12.03 -11.52
CA PRO A 22 5.46 -12.09 -12.90
C PRO A 22 6.33 -11.30 -13.89
N GLU A 23 6.47 -11.75 -15.14
CA GLU A 23 7.38 -11.17 -16.14
C GLU A 23 7.16 -9.66 -16.39
N ASP A 24 5.91 -9.20 -16.39
CA ASP A 24 5.54 -7.79 -16.57
C ASP A 24 6.06 -6.89 -15.43
N MET A 25 6.19 -7.46 -14.24
CA MET A 25 6.78 -6.81 -13.08
C MET A 25 8.29 -6.85 -13.08
N GLN A 26 8.89 -7.97 -13.51
CA GLN A 26 10.34 -8.05 -13.70
C GLN A 26 10.79 -6.93 -14.63
N ALA A 27 10.11 -6.75 -15.75
CA ALA A 27 10.35 -5.66 -16.69
C ALA A 27 10.19 -4.26 -16.05
N THR A 28 9.25 -4.10 -15.12
CA THR A 28 9.05 -2.85 -14.39
C THR A 28 10.18 -2.57 -13.39
N VAL A 29 10.67 -3.59 -12.70
CA VAL A 29 11.84 -3.51 -11.80
C VAL A 29 13.11 -3.18 -12.58
N HIS A 30 13.31 -3.79 -13.75
CA HIS A 30 14.46 -3.55 -14.63
C HIS A 30 14.46 -2.16 -15.30
N LYS A 31 13.29 -1.52 -15.44
CA LYS A 31 13.14 -0.16 -15.99
C LYS A 31 13.38 0.96 -14.97
N LEU A 32 13.50 0.64 -13.68
CA LEU A 32 13.80 1.64 -12.65
C LEU A 32 15.29 2.01 -12.70
N PRO A 33 15.64 3.31 -12.59
CA PRO A 33 17.03 3.76 -12.70
C PRO A 33 17.92 3.03 -11.68
N ALA A 34 19.16 2.73 -12.09
CA ALA A 34 20.13 1.90 -11.34
C ALA A 34 20.46 2.38 -9.90
N ARG A 35 19.92 3.53 -9.47
CA ARG A 35 19.76 3.86 -8.04
C ARG A 35 18.57 3.09 -7.43
N LYS A 36 18.77 1.77 -7.39
CA LYS A 36 18.34 0.83 -6.34
C LYS A 36 16.83 0.72 -6.07
N ALA A 37 16.12 0.23 -7.07
CA ALA A 37 14.87 -0.48 -6.84
C ALA A 37 15.19 -1.86 -6.25
N VAL A 38 14.92 -2.06 -4.97
CA VAL A 38 14.95 -3.37 -4.34
C VAL A 38 13.51 -3.86 -4.25
N ALA A 39 13.31 -5.16 -4.40
CA ALA A 39 12.13 -5.83 -3.91
C ALA A 39 12.58 -6.91 -2.93
N SER A 40 11.92 -7.01 -1.79
CA SER A 40 12.04 -8.22 -0.96
C SER A 40 10.66 -8.83 -0.83
N ALA A 41 10.64 -10.13 -1.12
CA ALA A 41 9.50 -10.97 -0.90
C ALA A 41 9.61 -11.59 0.50
N GLY A 42 8.47 -11.81 1.12
CA GLY A 42 8.35 -12.63 2.32
C GLY A 42 6.90 -13.00 2.58
N ASP A 43 6.70 -14.06 3.34
CA ASP A 43 5.38 -14.53 3.73
C ASP A 43 4.77 -13.68 4.84
N VAL A 44 3.44 -13.60 4.84
CA VAL A 44 2.65 -13.19 6.02
C VAL A 44 2.56 -14.37 6.95
N VAL A 45 3.13 -14.20 8.14
CA VAL A 45 3.17 -15.22 9.20
C VAL A 45 1.86 -15.22 9.98
N GLU A 46 1.31 -14.03 10.21
CA GLU A 46 0.03 -13.86 10.87
C GLU A 46 -0.66 -12.61 10.33
N GLY A 47 -1.97 -12.70 10.12
CA GLY A 47 -2.77 -11.57 9.64
C GLY A 47 -4.06 -11.48 10.42
N GLY A 48 -4.13 -10.51 11.34
CA GLY A 48 -5.38 -10.13 11.99
C GLY A 48 -6.14 -9.09 11.17
N GLU A 49 -7.29 -8.64 11.68
CA GLU A 49 -8.06 -7.55 11.06
C GLU A 49 -7.30 -6.22 11.04
N ARG A 50 -6.37 -6.04 11.99
CA ARG A 50 -5.65 -4.79 12.21
C ARG A 50 -4.24 -4.78 11.62
N TYR A 51 -3.49 -5.82 11.94
CA TYR A 51 -2.06 -5.89 11.64
C TYR A 51 -1.72 -7.11 10.79
N LEU A 52 -0.63 -6.97 10.06
CA LEU A 52 0.04 -8.01 9.29
C LEU A 52 1.44 -8.19 9.86
N PHE A 53 1.79 -9.41 10.24
CA PHE A 53 3.16 -9.77 10.57
C PHE A 53 3.79 -10.50 9.38
N HIS A 54 4.95 -10.05 8.93
CA HIS A 54 5.58 -10.55 7.72
C HIS A 54 7.09 -10.74 7.85
N ARG A 55 7.64 -11.63 7.01
CA ARG A 55 9.09 -11.93 6.93
C ARG A 55 9.81 -11.21 5.81
N ALA A 56 9.11 -10.38 5.03
CA ALA A 56 9.79 -9.56 4.03
C ALA A 56 10.85 -8.71 4.74
N SER A 57 12.12 -8.85 4.36
CA SER A 57 13.26 -8.17 5.00
C SER A 57 13.03 -6.67 4.99
N ALA A 58 13.54 -5.90 5.93
CA ALA A 58 13.46 -4.44 5.89
C ALA A 58 14.72 -3.82 6.51
N VAL A 59 15.16 -2.69 5.96
CA VAL A 59 16.22 -1.85 6.53
C VAL A 59 15.64 -0.57 7.13
N GLY A 60 16.42 0.11 7.96
CA GLY A 60 16.01 1.39 8.55
C GLY A 60 15.56 2.40 7.49
N GLY A 61 14.43 3.07 7.74
CA GLY A 61 13.85 4.08 6.85
C GLY A 61 12.77 3.57 5.88
N LEU A 62 12.32 2.31 6.01
CA LEU A 62 11.28 1.75 5.14
C LEU A 62 9.85 1.82 5.70
N SER A 63 9.66 2.34 6.92
CA SER A 63 8.33 2.63 7.46
C SER A 63 7.53 3.51 6.50
N GLY A 64 6.27 3.18 6.28
CA GLY A 64 5.40 3.81 5.27
C GLY A 64 5.40 3.11 3.91
N SER A 65 6.26 2.11 3.68
CA SER A 65 6.31 1.39 2.40
C SER A 65 5.08 0.51 2.15
N PRO A 66 4.59 0.43 0.90
CA PRO A 66 3.42 -0.38 0.56
C PRO A 66 3.72 -1.88 0.62
N LEU A 67 2.81 -2.65 1.24
CA LEU A 67 2.79 -4.11 1.23
C LEU A 67 1.82 -4.59 0.14
N ARG A 68 2.34 -5.29 -0.86
CA ARG A 68 1.55 -5.80 -2.01
C ARG A 68 1.62 -7.31 -2.06
N VAL A 69 0.61 -7.95 -2.64
CA VAL A 69 0.64 -9.40 -2.87
C VAL A 69 1.42 -9.70 -4.14
N VAL A 70 2.29 -10.71 -4.12
CA VAL A 70 3.16 -11.05 -5.28
C VAL A 70 2.37 -11.38 -6.53
N ASP A 71 1.33 -12.21 -6.38
CA ASP A 71 0.46 -12.65 -7.47
C ASP A 71 -0.55 -11.59 -7.93
N ARG A 72 -0.75 -10.55 -7.11
CA ARG A 72 -1.67 -9.44 -7.35
C ARG A 72 -0.97 -8.14 -6.98
N PRO A 73 0.04 -7.73 -7.74
CA PRO A 73 0.92 -6.63 -7.36
C PRO A 73 0.25 -5.27 -7.32
N GLN A 74 -0.89 -5.13 -7.99
CA GLN A 74 -1.69 -3.91 -7.92
C GLN A 74 -2.52 -3.82 -6.62
N LEU A 75 -2.67 -4.94 -5.91
CA LEU A 75 -3.38 -5.01 -4.65
C LEU A 75 -2.46 -4.60 -3.49
N LEU A 76 -2.71 -3.40 -2.97
CA LEU A 76 -2.14 -2.93 -1.71
C LEU A 76 -2.94 -3.55 -0.56
N VAL A 77 -2.26 -4.28 0.33
CA VAL A 77 -2.92 -4.94 1.48
C VAL A 77 -2.58 -4.29 2.82
N GLY A 78 -1.50 -3.52 2.87
CA GLY A 78 -1.09 -2.83 4.08
C GLY A 78 0.08 -1.88 3.84
N ILE A 79 0.50 -1.23 4.91
CA ILE A 79 1.67 -0.35 4.97
C ILE A 79 2.61 -0.87 6.06
N HIS A 80 3.89 -1.01 5.73
CA HIS A 80 4.92 -1.40 6.69
C HIS A 80 5.09 -0.32 7.76
N LEU A 81 5.09 -0.71 9.03
CA LEU A 81 5.29 0.21 10.16
C LEU A 81 6.71 0.11 10.73
N GLY A 82 7.23 -1.11 10.88
CA GLY A 82 8.55 -1.35 11.44
C GLY A 82 8.73 -2.78 11.90
N LEU A 83 9.64 -3.00 12.84
CA LEU A 83 9.87 -4.29 13.48
C LEU A 83 8.93 -4.47 14.68
N ASN A 84 8.43 -5.69 14.88
CA ASN A 84 7.80 -6.05 16.14
C ASN A 84 8.86 -6.37 17.19
N GLU A 85 9.05 -5.45 18.13
CA GLU A 85 10.04 -5.57 19.21
C GLU A 85 9.49 -6.24 20.48
N SER A 86 8.20 -6.62 20.51
CA SER A 86 7.57 -7.23 21.69
C SER A 86 6.57 -8.34 21.36
N GLY A 87 6.44 -9.33 22.26
CA GLY A 87 5.49 -10.44 22.13
C GLY A 87 6.04 -11.72 21.48
N PRO A 88 5.18 -12.72 21.21
CA PRO A 88 5.60 -14.03 20.69
C PRO A 88 6.09 -13.99 19.23
N LEU A 89 5.86 -12.88 18.54
CA LEU A 89 6.28 -12.61 17.17
C LEU A 89 7.43 -11.57 17.11
N THR A 90 8.28 -11.55 18.14
CA THR A 90 9.52 -10.78 18.13
C THR A 90 10.38 -11.23 16.96
N ALA A 91 11.01 -10.27 16.26
CA ALA A 91 11.76 -10.46 15.02
C ALA A 91 10.95 -10.58 13.70
N PHE A 92 9.63 -10.39 13.72
CA PHE A 92 8.85 -10.17 12.49
C PHE A 92 8.60 -8.69 12.23
N ASN A 93 8.51 -8.32 10.95
CA ASN A 93 8.08 -6.98 10.57
C ASN A 93 6.57 -6.86 10.71
N VAL A 94 6.10 -5.68 11.11
CA VAL A 94 4.69 -5.36 11.29
C VAL A 94 4.23 -4.33 10.27
N GLY A 95 3.03 -4.52 9.74
CA GLY A 95 2.32 -3.57 8.91
C GLY A 95 0.88 -3.38 9.37
N VAL A 96 0.31 -2.21 9.08
CA VAL A 96 -1.12 -1.94 9.27
C VAL A 96 -1.88 -2.29 8.00
N ARG A 97 -3.03 -2.94 8.13
CA ARG A 97 -3.90 -3.19 6.96
C ARG A 97 -4.49 -1.89 6.43
N VAL A 98 -4.62 -1.79 5.11
CA VAL A 98 -5.29 -0.63 4.51
C VAL A 98 -6.76 -0.53 4.91
N ASN A 99 -7.42 -1.66 5.19
CA ASN A 99 -8.80 -1.66 5.67
C ASN A 99 -8.93 -1.40 7.19
N HIS A 100 -7.82 -1.17 7.90
CA HIS A 100 -7.90 -0.82 9.32
C HIS A 100 -8.57 0.56 9.48
N PRO A 101 -9.53 0.74 10.41
CA PRO A 101 -10.23 2.03 10.60
C PRO A 101 -9.30 3.25 10.73
N LEU A 102 -8.28 3.17 11.59
CA LEU A 102 -7.25 4.20 11.72
C LEU A 102 -6.54 4.54 10.40
N PHE A 103 -6.21 3.55 9.56
CA PHE A 103 -5.60 3.81 8.26
C PHE A 103 -6.57 4.55 7.35
N VAL A 104 -7.81 4.06 7.25
CA VAL A 104 -8.87 4.67 6.42
C VAL A 104 -9.06 6.14 6.80
N VAL A 105 -9.25 6.42 8.09
CA VAL A 105 -9.46 7.78 8.62
C VAL A 105 -8.24 8.67 8.36
N ALA A 106 -7.02 8.18 8.62
CA ALA A 106 -5.80 8.95 8.38
C ALA A 106 -5.59 9.24 6.89
N TYR A 107 -5.84 8.26 6.02
CA TYR A 107 -5.74 8.41 4.57
C TYR A 107 -6.72 9.46 4.04
N VAL A 108 -7.99 9.38 4.45
CA VAL A 108 -9.03 10.35 4.06
C VAL A 108 -8.73 11.75 4.56
N ARG A 109 -8.18 11.90 5.78
CA ARG A 109 -7.84 13.23 6.33
C ARG A 109 -6.61 13.85 5.69
N SER A 110 -5.56 13.07 5.45
CA SER A 110 -4.23 13.61 5.14
C SER A 110 -3.82 13.47 3.67
N VAL A 111 -4.32 12.43 2.98
CA VAL A 111 -3.87 12.09 1.62
C VAL A 111 -4.93 12.45 0.59
N LEU A 112 -6.18 12.06 0.84
CA LEU A 112 -7.27 12.20 -0.12
C LEU A 112 -7.53 13.65 -0.59
N PRO A 113 -7.47 14.70 0.26
CA PRO A 113 -7.68 16.08 -0.18
C PRO A 113 -6.62 16.57 -1.17
N ARG A 114 -5.45 15.93 -1.19
CA ARG A 114 -4.40 16.19 -2.18
C ARG A 114 -4.63 15.41 -3.47
N LEU A 115 -5.10 14.17 -3.36
CA LEU A 115 -5.38 13.30 -4.51
C LEU A 115 -6.59 13.76 -5.33
N VAL A 116 -7.66 14.21 -4.70
CA VAL A 116 -8.85 14.73 -5.40
C VAL A 116 -8.53 15.99 -6.21
N LYS A 117 -7.48 16.72 -5.84
CA LYS A 117 -6.99 17.91 -6.54
C LYS A 117 -5.91 17.60 -7.59
N ALA A 118 -5.47 16.34 -7.68
CA ALA A 118 -4.48 15.95 -8.68
C ALA A 118 -5.10 16.00 -10.07
N GLN A 119 -4.32 16.47 -11.05
CA GLN A 119 -4.69 16.46 -12.46
C GLN A 119 -4.86 15.01 -12.97
N ASP A 120 -5.64 14.85 -14.03
CA ASP A 120 -6.01 13.55 -14.58
C ASP A 120 -4.81 12.75 -15.10
N ASP A 121 -3.78 13.43 -15.59
CA ASP A 121 -2.52 12.83 -16.03
C ASP A 121 -1.70 12.18 -14.89
N HIS A 122 -1.92 12.60 -13.64
CA HIS A 122 -1.36 11.93 -12.46
C HIS A 122 -2.02 10.57 -12.21
N TRP A 123 -3.24 10.36 -12.70
CA TRP A 123 -3.94 9.08 -12.64
C TRP A 123 -3.49 8.20 -13.81
N ARG A 124 -2.31 7.58 -13.67
CA ARG A 124 -1.65 6.79 -14.73
C ARG A 124 -2.50 5.70 -15.38
N ARG A 125 -3.57 5.26 -14.73
CA ARG A 125 -4.44 4.18 -15.21
C ARG A 125 -5.92 4.54 -14.99
N PRO A 126 -6.81 4.26 -15.97
CA PRO A 126 -8.23 4.62 -15.90
C PRO A 126 -8.97 3.99 -14.70
N TYR A 127 -8.54 2.83 -14.23
CA TYR A 127 -9.21 2.12 -13.13
C TYR A 127 -8.99 2.76 -11.74
N MET A 128 -8.01 3.67 -11.59
CA MET A 128 -7.57 4.11 -10.27
C MET A 128 -8.60 4.99 -9.55
N LYS A 129 -9.27 5.91 -10.27
CA LYS A 129 -10.34 6.74 -9.69
C LYS A 129 -11.55 5.87 -9.29
N PRO A 130 -12.11 4.98 -10.16
CA PRO A 130 -13.18 4.07 -9.76
C PRO A 130 -12.81 3.14 -8.60
N ALA A 131 -11.59 2.59 -8.58
CA ALA A 131 -11.15 1.71 -7.50
C ALA A 131 -11.08 2.44 -6.16
N LEU A 132 -10.60 3.69 -6.16
CA LEU A 132 -10.59 4.52 -4.96
C LEU A 132 -12.01 4.90 -4.52
N ALA A 133 -12.89 5.27 -5.45
CA ALA A 133 -14.29 5.54 -5.14
C ALA A 133 -14.99 4.33 -4.51
N ALA A 134 -14.79 3.14 -5.08
CA ALA A 134 -15.32 1.88 -4.53
C ALA A 134 -14.77 1.57 -3.13
N TYR A 135 -13.48 1.81 -2.91
CA TYR A 135 -12.85 1.66 -1.60
C TYR A 135 -13.47 2.62 -0.56
N LEU A 136 -13.71 3.88 -0.92
CA LEU A 136 -14.33 4.86 -0.03
C LEU A 136 -15.78 4.49 0.29
N ALA A 137 -16.55 4.05 -0.72
CA ALA A 137 -17.92 3.58 -0.54
C ALA A 137 -18.00 2.36 0.37
N HIS A 138 -17.06 1.41 0.24
CA HIS A 138 -16.95 0.26 1.14
C HIS A 138 -16.77 0.67 2.61
N HIS A 139 -16.10 1.80 2.86
CA HIS A 139 -15.86 2.33 4.20
C HIS A 139 -16.81 3.48 4.60
N GLN A 140 -17.90 3.69 3.86
CA GLN A 140 -18.81 4.83 4.06
C GLN A 140 -19.27 4.96 5.52
N ARG A 141 -19.72 3.86 6.14
CA ARG A 141 -20.20 3.89 7.52
C ARG A 141 -19.15 4.46 8.49
N LEU A 142 -17.91 3.96 8.40
CA LEU A 142 -16.80 4.44 9.22
C LEU A 142 -16.54 5.94 8.97
N LEU A 143 -16.60 6.37 7.72
CA LEU A 143 -16.36 7.77 7.35
C LEU A 143 -17.47 8.71 7.83
N VAL A 144 -18.72 8.24 7.86
CA VAL A 144 -19.84 8.98 8.46
C VAL A 144 -19.67 9.12 9.96
N GLU A 145 -19.31 8.03 10.66
CA GLU A 145 -19.06 8.03 12.12
C GLU A 145 -17.93 9.00 12.55
N HIS A 146 -17.10 9.46 11.61
CA HIS A 146 -15.99 10.38 11.85
C HIS A 146 -16.12 11.75 11.16
N ASP A 147 -17.31 12.09 10.64
CA ASP A 147 -17.60 13.36 9.94
C ASP A 147 -16.72 13.63 8.70
N LEU A 148 -16.34 12.56 7.99
CA LEU A 148 -15.47 12.63 6.81
C LEU A 148 -16.19 12.35 5.50
N TRP A 149 -17.39 11.78 5.54
CA TRP A 149 -18.08 11.32 4.33
C TRP A 149 -18.68 12.46 3.48
N GLU A 150 -19.51 13.31 4.08
CA GLU A 150 -20.25 14.34 3.32
C GLU A 150 -19.35 15.31 2.55
N PRO A 151 -18.31 15.91 3.15
CA PRO A 151 -17.39 16.80 2.42
C PRO A 151 -16.69 16.07 1.27
N LEU A 152 -16.37 14.79 1.49
CA LEU A 152 -15.66 13.97 0.54
C LEU A 152 -16.53 13.54 -0.64
N ALA A 153 -17.76 13.08 -0.37
CA ALA A 153 -18.68 12.60 -1.39
C ALA A 153 -18.98 13.72 -2.41
N ALA A 154 -19.17 14.95 -1.94
CA ALA A 154 -19.35 16.12 -2.81
C ALA A 154 -18.11 16.41 -3.68
N GLU A 155 -16.90 16.34 -3.09
CA GLU A 155 -15.65 16.62 -3.83
C GLU A 155 -15.33 15.51 -4.85
N VAL A 156 -15.60 14.25 -4.52
CA VAL A 156 -15.46 13.12 -5.44
C VAL A 156 -16.48 13.20 -6.57
N ALA A 157 -17.76 13.41 -6.27
CA ALA A 157 -18.82 13.52 -7.27
C ALA A 157 -18.60 14.70 -8.22
N SER A 158 -18.12 15.85 -7.74
CA SER A 158 -17.88 17.01 -8.61
C SER A 158 -16.67 16.87 -9.53
N ARG A 159 -15.67 16.06 -9.16
CA ARG A 159 -14.39 15.99 -9.89
C ARG A 159 -14.18 14.71 -10.68
N TRP A 160 -14.83 13.61 -10.30
CA TRP A 160 -14.59 12.29 -10.90
C TRP A 160 -15.82 11.73 -11.62
N SER A 161 -16.87 12.54 -11.80
CA SER A 161 -18.03 12.20 -12.65
C SER A 161 -17.74 12.58 -14.11
N GLU A 162 -17.01 11.72 -14.82
CA GLU A 162 -16.94 11.69 -16.29
C GLU A 162 -17.06 10.25 -16.79
#